data_AF-A0A958PFF5-F1
#
_entry.id   AF-A0A958PFF5-F1
#
_cell.length_a   1.000
_cell.length_b   1.000
_cell.length_c   1.000
_cell.angle_alpha   90.00
_cell.angle_beta   90.00
_cell.angle_gamma   90.00
#
_symmetry.space_group_name_H-M   'P 1'
#
loop_
_entity.id
_entity.type
_entity.pdbx_description
1 polymer ?
#
loop_
_entity_poly.entity_id
_entity_poly.type
_entity_poly.pdbx_seq_one_letter_code
_entity_poly.pdbx_strand_id
1 'polypeptide(L)'
;MTPRTNTARKVSEASILDSLKRCPFFQAFPDPLLKEVSQFASFVSLPAGNEILRQGSKNQNLYFLLSGSVGVYSDGDLVIHMETYGDTIGEISVLSETPCSASVVTETPVDLIQVQAQKLLGDANTGASESLRSQFFGAYAGILIAKLAATNERAKKFEEASRNLKNAQKALIKANSELEQKVEERTSALLRKTDELEQQNSELNANRQKLEELYNTKDLTFSKLNTLFTEHLLPLQDSFHQFVRPEDKDSANFLGVASKQIDDLVGILTPLTSYHAAELAMKHKRILLAEGDVREQKLAKLALGGTGVRLDIASTIEEAQEKIGHTEYDLLCLNGQMIELAKIVKELRPNLKLVFMTSENIPTYIKKLREYPNLTNIAARSRVDRAFTAKNLVTTIRKLIDPEMFGLEKYLFWGVEVRSRKVTGSAQRRELIQEMVQHFESLGIRRQILESVSVVAEELLMNAIYDAALGKDGKPKYNQLQRTVPVVLEPSEQAQFRYACDGFLLAISVEDPFGSFQKGTLLEYLENGFAGTEVAPRPEKGGAGKGLFLLTQTADMVVFNVKTGKRTEAIALFHVDRESAKTHQDPSFQYFSRD
;
A
#
# COMPACT_ATOMS: atom_id res chain seq x y z
N MET A 1 -21.40 -83.94 -32.25
CA MET A 1 -21.86 -83.33 -33.52
C MET A 1 -20.74 -83.46 -34.52
N THR A 2 -21.02 -84.14 -35.63
CA THR A 2 -20.11 -84.38 -36.76
C THR A 2 -19.74 -83.07 -37.48
N PRO A 3 -18.48 -82.84 -37.89
CA PRO A 3 -18.18 -81.73 -38.78
C PRO A 3 -18.65 -82.10 -40.19
N ARG A 4 -19.65 -81.37 -40.68
CA ARG A 4 -20.19 -81.51 -42.03
C ARG A 4 -19.26 -80.79 -43.03
N THR A 5 -18.87 -81.56 -44.05
CA THR A 5 -18.58 -81.16 -45.44
C THR A 5 -17.43 -80.18 -45.71
N ASN A 6 -16.26 -80.76 -45.96
CA ASN A 6 -15.19 -80.19 -46.79
C ASN A 6 -15.69 -80.15 -48.25
N THR A 7 -16.15 -78.99 -48.75
CA THR A 7 -16.54 -78.83 -50.16
C THR A 7 -15.28 -78.61 -51.00
N ALA A 8 -14.64 -79.70 -51.41
CA ALA A 8 -13.63 -79.68 -52.45
C ALA A 8 -14.30 -79.24 -53.77
N ARG A 9 -14.17 -77.96 -54.10
CA ARG A 9 -14.48 -77.45 -55.44
C ARG A 9 -13.51 -78.18 -56.40
N LYS A 10 -14.01 -78.90 -57.41
CA LYS A 10 -13.18 -79.48 -58.49
C LYS A 10 -12.59 -78.32 -59.30
N VAL A 11 -11.49 -77.75 -58.81
CA VAL A 11 -10.69 -76.75 -59.51
C VAL A 11 -9.81 -77.49 -60.52
N SER A 12 -9.72 -76.97 -61.76
CA SER A 12 -8.85 -77.55 -62.78
C SER A 12 -7.37 -77.38 -62.40
N GLU A 13 -6.53 -78.35 -62.78
CA GLU A 13 -5.07 -78.31 -62.57
C GLU A 13 -4.44 -77.01 -63.10
N ALA A 14 -4.99 -76.46 -64.20
CA ALA A 14 -4.60 -75.16 -64.76
C ALA A 14 -4.81 -73.98 -63.79
N SER A 15 -5.88 -73.98 -62.99
CA SER A 15 -6.17 -72.89 -62.05
C SER A 15 -5.33 -72.94 -60.78
N ILE A 16 -4.84 -74.12 -60.38
CA ILE A 16 -3.86 -74.27 -59.28
C ILE A 16 -2.50 -73.75 -59.75
N LEU A 17 -2.08 -74.12 -60.96
CA LEU A 17 -0.82 -73.65 -61.55
C LEU A 17 -0.77 -72.13 -61.65
N ASP A 18 -1.84 -71.48 -62.12
CA ASP A 18 -1.93 -70.02 -62.19
C ASP A 18 -1.86 -69.33 -60.82
N SER A 19 -2.40 -69.97 -59.78
CA SER A 19 -2.35 -69.45 -58.41
C SER A 19 -0.95 -69.62 -57.80
N LEU A 20 -0.29 -70.76 -58.05
CA LEU A 20 1.11 -70.98 -57.66
C LEU A 20 2.04 -69.95 -58.33
N LYS A 21 1.86 -69.67 -59.63
CA LYS A 21 2.68 -68.66 -60.36
C LYS A 21 2.63 -67.25 -59.76
N ARG A 22 1.52 -66.87 -59.12
CA ARG A 22 1.34 -65.55 -58.50
C ARG A 22 1.90 -65.48 -57.08
N CYS A 23 2.11 -66.62 -56.43
CA CYS A 23 2.60 -66.67 -55.06
C CYS A 23 4.09 -66.30 -55.02
N PRO A 24 4.51 -65.32 -54.18
CA PRO A 24 5.90 -64.90 -54.08
C PRO A 24 6.88 -66.04 -53.84
N PHE A 25 6.48 -67.06 -53.06
CA PHE A 25 7.28 -68.25 -52.77
C PHE A 25 7.74 -68.97 -54.06
N PHE A 26 6.86 -69.01 -55.06
CA PHE A 26 7.02 -69.81 -56.27
C PHE A 26 7.55 -69.03 -57.47
N GLN A 27 7.78 -67.72 -57.36
CA GLN A 27 8.22 -66.87 -58.48
C GLN A 27 9.54 -67.32 -59.12
N ALA A 28 10.44 -67.92 -58.32
CA ALA A 28 11.73 -68.40 -58.80
C ALA A 28 11.68 -69.81 -59.40
N PHE A 29 10.51 -70.47 -59.45
CA PHE A 29 10.37 -71.84 -59.94
C PHE A 29 10.05 -71.83 -61.44
N PRO A 30 10.83 -72.52 -62.28
CA PRO A 30 10.48 -72.73 -63.67
C PRO A 30 9.14 -73.46 -63.85
N ASP A 31 8.41 -73.15 -64.92
CA ASP A 31 7.11 -73.74 -65.25
C ASP A 31 7.04 -75.28 -65.17
N PRO A 32 8.07 -76.06 -65.56
CA PRO A 32 8.07 -77.51 -65.38
C PRO A 32 7.99 -77.95 -63.91
N LEU A 33 8.70 -77.24 -63.02
CA LEU A 33 8.69 -77.52 -61.57
C LEU A 33 7.37 -77.09 -60.93
N LEU A 34 6.75 -76.01 -61.41
CA LEU A 34 5.42 -75.60 -60.93
C LEU A 34 4.33 -76.60 -61.30
N LYS A 35 4.40 -77.20 -62.49
CA LYS A 35 3.53 -78.32 -62.88
C LYS A 35 3.72 -79.53 -61.99
N GLU A 36 4.96 -79.79 -61.58
CA GLU A 36 5.26 -80.86 -60.65
C GLU A 36 4.67 -80.57 -59.25
N VAL A 37 4.81 -79.34 -58.74
CA VAL A 37 4.16 -78.92 -57.47
C VAL A 37 2.63 -79.04 -57.54
N SER A 38 2.01 -78.68 -58.67
CA SER A 38 0.55 -78.75 -58.79
C SER A 38 -0.01 -80.16 -58.65
N GLN A 39 0.77 -81.20 -58.94
CA GLN A 39 0.35 -82.61 -58.75
C GLN A 39 0.21 -82.98 -57.26
N PHE A 40 0.90 -82.27 -56.38
CA PHE A 40 0.87 -82.46 -54.93
C PHE A 40 0.07 -81.38 -54.19
N ALA A 41 -0.56 -80.47 -54.95
CA ALA A 41 -1.31 -79.35 -54.42
C ALA A 41 -2.82 -79.57 -54.57
N SER A 42 -3.57 -79.05 -53.60
CA SER A 42 -5.03 -79.04 -53.62
C SER A 42 -5.54 -77.70 -53.14
N PHE A 43 -6.61 -77.20 -53.76
CA PHE A 43 -7.30 -76.00 -53.31
C PHE A 43 -8.17 -76.32 -52.09
N VAL A 44 -8.10 -75.49 -51.05
CA VAL A 44 -8.85 -75.66 -49.80
C VAL A 44 -9.54 -74.34 -49.46
N SER A 45 -10.85 -74.37 -49.26
CA SER A 45 -11.64 -73.20 -48.84
C SER A 45 -12.25 -73.49 -47.47
N LEU A 46 -12.06 -72.59 -46.51
CA LEU A 46 -12.49 -72.77 -45.12
C LEU A 46 -13.30 -71.55 -44.66
N PRO A 47 -14.41 -71.74 -43.93
CA PRO A 47 -15.13 -70.62 -43.32
C PRO A 47 -14.33 -70.03 -42.15
N ALA A 48 -14.76 -68.86 -41.66
CA ALA A 48 -14.19 -68.22 -40.47
C ALA A 48 -14.37 -69.10 -39.22
N GLY A 49 -13.40 -69.06 -38.31
CA GLY A 49 -13.36 -69.80 -37.04
C GLY A 49 -12.81 -71.23 -37.15
N ASN A 50 -12.31 -71.64 -38.31
CA ASN A 50 -11.76 -72.97 -38.53
C ASN A 50 -10.25 -73.00 -38.23
N GLU A 51 -9.82 -74.04 -37.52
CA GLU A 51 -8.41 -74.27 -37.23
C GLU A 51 -7.73 -74.95 -38.44
N ILE A 52 -6.75 -74.27 -39.04
CA ILE A 52 -5.89 -74.80 -40.11
C ILE A 52 -4.80 -75.68 -39.51
N LEU A 53 -4.16 -75.20 -38.44
CA LEU A 53 -3.11 -75.91 -37.70
C LEU A 53 -3.36 -75.79 -36.21
N ARG A 54 -3.01 -76.84 -35.46
CA ARG A 54 -3.11 -76.87 -34.00
C ARG A 54 -1.74 -76.92 -33.34
N GLN A 55 -1.49 -76.04 -32.37
CA GLN A 55 -0.25 -76.04 -31.58
C GLN A 55 -0.01 -77.43 -30.95
N GLY A 56 1.24 -77.88 -30.98
CA GLY A 56 1.65 -79.20 -30.47
C GLY A 56 1.25 -80.40 -31.35
N SER A 57 0.53 -80.18 -32.45
CA SER A 57 0.16 -81.25 -33.39
C SER A 57 1.19 -81.42 -34.50
N LYS A 58 1.34 -82.64 -35.02
CA LYS A 58 2.21 -82.91 -36.19
C LYS A 58 1.58 -82.34 -37.46
N ASN A 59 2.36 -81.65 -38.27
CA ASN A 59 1.95 -81.13 -39.57
C ASN A 59 2.84 -81.67 -40.68
N GLN A 60 2.25 -81.95 -41.84
CA GLN A 60 2.93 -82.51 -43.01
C GLN A 60 2.58 -81.76 -44.29
N ASN A 61 1.84 -80.65 -44.17
CA ASN A 61 1.35 -79.86 -45.28
C ASN A 61 1.80 -78.41 -45.14
N LEU A 62 2.03 -77.77 -46.27
CA LEU A 62 2.21 -76.33 -46.37
C LEU A 62 0.93 -75.72 -46.90
N TYR A 63 0.56 -74.56 -46.38
CA TYR A 63 -0.60 -73.83 -46.86
C TYR A 63 -0.17 -72.44 -47.32
N PHE A 64 -0.68 -72.02 -48.47
CA PHE A 64 -0.44 -70.69 -49.03
C PHE A 64 -1.76 -69.95 -49.11
N LEU A 65 -1.86 -68.82 -48.42
CA LEU A 65 -3.06 -68.00 -48.36
C LEU A 65 -3.32 -67.34 -49.72
N LEU A 66 -4.51 -67.49 -50.28
CA LEU A 66 -4.90 -66.84 -51.53
C LEU A 66 -5.86 -65.68 -51.27
N SER A 67 -6.74 -65.81 -50.28
CA SER A 67 -7.69 -64.76 -49.91
C SER A 67 -8.17 -64.97 -48.47
N GLY A 68 -8.63 -63.90 -47.84
CA GLY A 68 -9.07 -63.89 -46.44
C GLY A 68 -7.91 -63.66 -45.46
N SER A 69 -8.17 -63.90 -44.19
CA SER A 69 -7.25 -63.62 -43.09
C SER A 69 -7.25 -64.72 -42.03
N VAL A 70 -6.09 -64.94 -41.42
CA VAL A 70 -5.87 -65.93 -40.37
C VAL A 70 -5.09 -65.33 -39.20
N GLY A 71 -5.41 -65.78 -38.00
CA GLY A 71 -4.69 -65.45 -36.77
C GLY A 71 -3.79 -66.61 -36.34
N VAL A 72 -2.55 -66.29 -35.97
CA VAL A 72 -1.56 -67.22 -35.42
C VAL A 72 -1.48 -67.03 -33.91
N TYR A 73 -1.82 -68.05 -33.14
CA TYR A 73 -1.93 -68.01 -31.68
C TYR A 73 -0.90 -68.94 -31.04
N SER A 74 -0.13 -68.42 -30.08
CA SER A 74 0.79 -69.22 -29.25
C SER A 74 0.35 -69.10 -27.80
N ASP A 75 0.11 -70.23 -27.14
CA ASP A 75 -0.34 -70.29 -25.75
C ASP A 75 -1.63 -69.48 -25.46
N GLY A 76 -2.45 -69.29 -26.49
CA GLY A 76 -3.73 -68.56 -26.44
C GLY A 76 -3.66 -67.09 -26.84
N ASP A 77 -2.45 -66.50 -26.93
CA ASP A 77 -2.27 -65.12 -27.34
C ASP A 77 -2.07 -65.00 -28.86
N LEU A 78 -2.72 -64.02 -29.48
CA LEU A 78 -2.52 -63.70 -30.90
C LEU A 78 -1.12 -63.11 -31.10
N VAL A 79 -0.27 -63.82 -31.84
CA VAL A 79 1.12 -63.43 -32.10
C VAL A 79 1.26 -62.70 -33.44
N ILE A 80 0.56 -63.20 -34.48
CA ILE A 80 0.65 -62.67 -35.83
C ILE A 80 -0.73 -62.73 -36.50
N HIS A 81 -1.10 -61.67 -37.19
CA HIS A 81 -2.21 -61.65 -38.14
C HIS A 81 -1.66 -61.76 -39.57
N MET A 82 -2.22 -62.66 -40.39
CA MET A 82 -1.79 -62.93 -41.76
C MET A 82 -2.97 -62.75 -42.71
N GLU A 83 -2.83 -61.86 -43.67
CA GLU A 83 -3.90 -61.46 -44.61
C GLU A 83 -3.38 -61.24 -46.04
N THR A 84 -2.09 -61.48 -46.29
CA THR A 84 -1.46 -61.18 -47.58
C THR A 84 -1.48 -62.39 -48.51
N TYR A 85 -1.76 -62.15 -49.80
CA TYR A 85 -1.70 -63.19 -50.82
C TYR A 85 -0.29 -63.83 -50.87
N GLY A 86 -0.25 -65.14 -50.73
CA GLY A 86 0.95 -65.97 -50.71
C GLY A 86 1.57 -66.17 -49.33
N ASP A 87 0.97 -65.62 -48.27
CA ASP A 87 1.40 -65.88 -46.89
C ASP A 87 1.45 -67.39 -46.63
N THR A 88 2.61 -67.86 -46.14
CA THR A 88 2.90 -69.29 -45.97
C THR A 88 2.64 -69.71 -44.53
N ILE A 89 1.92 -70.82 -44.35
CA ILE A 89 1.50 -71.37 -43.06
C ILE A 89 1.99 -72.82 -42.94
N GLY A 90 2.46 -73.19 -41.74
CA GLY A 90 2.92 -74.55 -41.42
C GLY A 90 4.35 -74.84 -41.84
N GLU A 91 5.07 -73.79 -42.22
CA GLU A 91 6.38 -73.83 -42.83
C GLU A 91 7.48 -74.22 -41.83
N ILE A 92 7.34 -73.82 -40.57
CA ILE A 92 8.31 -74.17 -39.52
C ILE A 92 8.18 -75.65 -39.18
N SER A 93 6.97 -76.12 -38.85
CA SER A 93 6.74 -77.50 -38.37
C SER A 93 7.08 -78.58 -39.39
N VAL A 94 6.88 -78.31 -40.68
CA VAL A 94 7.23 -79.26 -41.74
C VAL A 94 8.74 -79.44 -41.89
N LEU A 95 9.53 -78.39 -41.68
CA LEU A 95 10.96 -78.39 -42.03
C LEU A 95 11.87 -78.66 -40.84
N SER A 96 11.47 -78.26 -39.64
CA SER A 96 12.15 -78.67 -38.41
C SER A 96 11.75 -80.06 -37.93
N GLU A 97 10.77 -80.70 -38.59
CA GLU A 97 10.12 -81.94 -38.16
C GLU A 97 9.56 -81.88 -36.72
N THR A 98 9.33 -80.68 -36.19
CA THR A 98 8.75 -80.47 -34.87
C THR A 98 7.23 -80.31 -34.95
N PRO A 99 6.49 -80.58 -33.86
CA PRO A 99 5.09 -80.19 -33.78
C PRO A 99 4.88 -78.68 -34.03
N CYS A 100 3.68 -78.30 -34.46
CA CYS A 100 3.32 -76.90 -34.70
C CYS A 100 3.60 -76.03 -33.47
N SER A 101 4.34 -74.94 -33.67
CA SER A 101 4.70 -73.99 -32.61
C SER A 101 3.53 -73.08 -32.19
N ALA A 102 2.50 -72.95 -33.04
CA ALA A 102 1.33 -72.11 -32.81
C ALA A 102 0.09 -72.74 -33.49
N SER A 103 -1.10 -72.41 -33.00
CA SER A 103 -2.37 -72.69 -33.67
C SER A 103 -2.64 -71.61 -34.71
N VAL A 104 -3.21 -71.98 -35.86
CA VAL A 104 -3.59 -71.03 -36.92
C VAL A 104 -5.07 -71.18 -37.19
N VAL A 105 -5.83 -70.10 -37.00
CA VAL A 105 -7.30 -70.08 -37.08
C VAL A 105 -7.73 -69.06 -38.11
N THR A 106 -8.71 -69.41 -38.93
CA THR A 106 -9.29 -68.49 -39.92
C THR A 106 -10.11 -67.41 -39.22
N GLU A 107 -9.82 -66.14 -39.48
CA GLU A 107 -10.59 -65.02 -38.93
C GLU A 107 -11.74 -64.60 -39.85
N THR A 108 -11.53 -64.76 -41.16
CA THR A 108 -12.53 -64.60 -42.22
C THR A 108 -12.62 -65.89 -43.04
N PRO A 109 -13.61 -66.06 -43.95
CA PRO A 109 -13.55 -67.14 -44.92
C PRO A 109 -12.28 -67.03 -45.78
N VAL A 110 -11.51 -68.11 -45.87
CA VAL A 110 -10.22 -68.14 -46.56
C VAL A 110 -10.20 -69.14 -47.71
N ASP A 111 -9.43 -68.81 -48.75
CA ASP A 111 -8.99 -69.74 -49.78
C ASP A 111 -7.49 -69.97 -49.66
N LEU A 112 -7.07 -71.24 -49.74
CA LEU A 112 -5.70 -71.70 -49.54
C LEU A 112 -5.29 -72.66 -50.66
N ILE A 113 -4.00 -72.70 -50.97
CA ILE A 113 -3.38 -73.87 -51.62
C ILE A 113 -2.73 -74.70 -50.53
N GLN A 114 -3.19 -75.94 -50.36
CA GLN A 114 -2.53 -76.93 -49.54
C GLN A 114 -1.58 -77.75 -50.41
N VAL A 115 -0.31 -77.85 -50.00
CA VAL A 115 0.73 -78.62 -50.66
C VAL A 115 1.21 -79.73 -49.72
N GLN A 116 1.20 -80.98 -50.20
CA GLN A 116 1.64 -82.14 -49.42
C GLN A 116 3.16 -82.17 -49.31
N ALA A 117 3.69 -81.46 -48.32
CA ALA A 117 5.12 -81.24 -48.19
C ALA A 117 5.92 -82.53 -47.92
N GLN A 118 5.34 -83.51 -47.23
CA GLN A 118 5.98 -84.82 -47.05
C GLN A 118 6.28 -85.53 -48.39
N LYS A 119 5.44 -85.34 -49.42
CA LYS A 119 5.68 -85.93 -50.74
C LYS A 119 6.70 -85.15 -51.56
N LEU A 120 6.85 -83.85 -51.27
CA LEU A 120 7.83 -82.98 -51.93
C LEU A 120 9.22 -83.07 -51.29
N LEU A 121 9.31 -83.20 -49.96
CA LEU A 121 10.54 -83.08 -49.18
C LEU A 121 11.06 -84.42 -48.62
N GLY A 122 10.36 -85.54 -48.87
CA GLY A 122 10.74 -86.87 -48.39
C GLY A 122 11.95 -87.51 -49.09
N ASP A 123 12.33 -88.70 -48.60
CA ASP A 123 13.46 -89.49 -49.11
C ASP A 123 13.32 -89.85 -50.60
N ALA A 124 14.44 -90.19 -51.26
CA ALA A 124 14.59 -90.39 -52.71
C ALA A 124 13.57 -91.30 -53.44
N ASN A 125 12.70 -92.02 -52.73
CA ASN A 125 11.61 -92.83 -53.28
C ASN A 125 10.23 -92.13 -53.32
N THR A 126 10.10 -90.88 -52.84
CA THR A 126 8.88 -90.08 -53.03
C THR A 126 8.98 -89.27 -54.32
N GLY A 127 7.98 -89.41 -55.21
CA GLY A 127 7.97 -89.03 -56.64
C GLY A 127 8.26 -87.57 -57.07
N ALA A 128 8.96 -86.75 -56.30
CA ALA A 128 9.41 -85.41 -56.70
C ALA A 128 10.89 -85.36 -57.14
N SER A 129 11.19 -84.56 -58.15
CA SER A 129 12.52 -84.35 -58.72
C SER A 129 13.48 -83.70 -57.72
N GLU A 130 14.77 -84.05 -57.82
CA GLU A 130 15.83 -83.45 -56.98
C GLU A 130 15.99 -81.94 -57.21
N SER A 131 15.73 -81.48 -58.43
CA SER A 131 15.66 -80.06 -58.80
C SER A 131 14.53 -79.33 -58.06
N LEU A 132 13.35 -79.95 -57.93
CA LEU A 132 12.23 -79.35 -57.21
C LEU A 132 12.53 -79.20 -55.72
N ARG A 133 13.11 -80.24 -55.11
CA ARG A 133 13.54 -80.22 -53.70
C ARG A 133 14.53 -79.09 -53.43
N SER A 134 15.57 -78.96 -54.24
CA SER A 134 16.60 -77.93 -54.06
C SER A 134 16.05 -76.51 -54.20
N GLN A 135 15.18 -76.28 -55.19
CA GLN A 135 14.53 -74.97 -55.38
C GLN A 135 13.61 -74.61 -54.21
N PHE A 136 12.89 -75.61 -53.67
CA PHE A 136 12.02 -75.45 -52.51
C PHE A 136 12.79 -75.09 -51.24
N PHE A 137 13.91 -75.77 -50.96
CA PHE A 137 14.79 -75.43 -49.85
C PHE A 137 15.39 -74.01 -49.99
N GLY A 138 15.80 -73.60 -51.19
CA GLY A 138 16.36 -72.27 -51.45
C GLY A 138 15.37 -71.14 -51.21
N ALA A 139 14.15 -71.25 -51.75
CA ALA A 139 13.09 -70.26 -51.54
C ALA A 139 12.71 -70.13 -50.06
N TYR A 140 12.67 -71.26 -49.35
CA TYR A 140 12.35 -71.30 -47.94
C TYR A 140 13.44 -70.68 -47.05
N ALA A 141 14.71 -70.99 -47.29
CA ALA A 141 15.83 -70.42 -46.54
C ALA A 141 15.82 -68.88 -46.60
N GLY A 142 15.47 -68.30 -47.75
CA GLY A 142 15.31 -66.85 -47.90
C GLY A 142 14.23 -66.24 -46.98
N ILE A 143 13.08 -66.91 -46.83
CA ILE A 143 11.99 -66.44 -45.97
C ILE A 143 12.38 -66.50 -44.49
N LEU A 144 13.04 -67.58 -44.06
CA LEU A 144 13.51 -67.69 -42.67
C LEU A 144 14.56 -66.63 -42.32
N ILE A 145 15.49 -66.35 -43.23
CA ILE A 145 16.49 -65.30 -43.03
C ILE A 145 15.81 -63.93 -42.86
N ALA A 146 14.82 -63.61 -43.70
CA ALA A 146 14.08 -62.36 -43.61
C ALA A 146 13.29 -62.25 -42.29
N LYS A 147 12.61 -63.34 -41.86
CA LYS A 147 11.90 -63.38 -40.58
C LYS A 147 12.85 -63.24 -39.38
N LEU A 148 14.00 -63.90 -39.41
CA LEU A 148 15.01 -63.80 -38.34
C LEU A 148 15.59 -62.39 -38.23
N ALA A 149 15.88 -61.74 -39.36
CA ALA A 149 16.36 -60.36 -39.38
C ALA A 149 15.35 -59.39 -38.74
N ALA A 150 14.06 -59.52 -39.08
CA ALA A 150 12.99 -58.70 -38.51
C ALA A 150 12.82 -58.92 -36.99
N THR A 151 12.93 -60.16 -36.52
CA THR A 151 12.86 -60.49 -35.09
C THR A 151 14.04 -59.90 -34.32
N ASN A 152 15.25 -59.98 -34.86
CA ASN A 152 16.45 -59.40 -34.24
C ASN A 152 16.37 -57.86 -34.13
N GLU A 153 15.82 -57.18 -35.14
CA GLU A 153 15.64 -55.73 -35.08
C GLU A 153 14.65 -55.31 -33.98
N ARG A 154 13.54 -56.04 -33.83
CA ARG A 154 12.57 -55.80 -32.75
C ARG A 154 13.17 -56.02 -31.38
N ALA A 155 13.96 -57.09 -31.20
CA ALA A 155 14.66 -57.37 -29.95
C ALA A 155 15.61 -56.22 -29.57
N LYS A 156 16.37 -55.69 -30.53
CA LYS A 156 17.26 -54.54 -30.29
C LYS A 156 16.50 -53.29 -29.82
N LYS A 157 15.38 -52.95 -30.48
CA LYS A 157 14.52 -51.81 -30.08
C LYS A 157 13.95 -51.99 -28.68
N PHE A 158 13.58 -53.21 -28.30
CA PHE A 158 13.07 -53.52 -26.97
C PHE A 158 14.15 -53.35 -25.89
N GLU A 159 15.38 -53.80 -26.14
CA GLU A 159 16.51 -53.61 -25.22
C GLU A 159 16.83 -52.13 -24.98
N GLU A 160 16.80 -51.31 -26.05
CA GLU A 160 16.99 -49.86 -25.97
C GLU A 160 15.89 -49.20 -25.13
N ALA A 161 14.62 -49.54 -25.37
CA ALA A 161 13.48 -49.03 -24.60
C ALA A 161 13.56 -49.42 -23.11
N SER A 162 13.91 -50.67 -22.82
CA SER A 162 14.06 -51.18 -21.45
C SER A 162 15.18 -50.46 -20.70
N ARG A 163 16.31 -50.19 -21.37
CA ARG A 163 17.41 -49.41 -20.80
C ARG A 163 16.99 -47.96 -20.49
N ASN A 164 16.28 -47.32 -21.41
CA ASN A 164 15.79 -45.95 -21.22
C ASN A 164 14.79 -45.87 -20.06
N LEU A 165 13.86 -46.82 -19.96
CA LEU A 165 12.89 -46.88 -18.87
C LEU A 165 13.59 -47.02 -17.52
N LYS A 166 14.60 -47.89 -17.42
CA LYS A 166 15.37 -48.07 -16.19
C LYS A 166 16.10 -46.80 -15.75
N ASN A 167 16.63 -46.04 -16.71
CA ASN A 167 17.29 -44.76 -16.43
C ASN A 167 16.28 -43.69 -15.97
N ALA A 168 15.13 -43.59 -16.64
CA ALA A 168 14.05 -42.68 -16.25
C ALA A 168 13.52 -42.98 -14.85
N GLN A 169 13.33 -44.27 -14.52
CA GLN A 169 12.90 -44.69 -13.19
C GLN A 169 13.90 -44.28 -12.10
N LYS A 170 15.21 -44.44 -12.35
CA LYS A 170 16.25 -43.99 -11.41
C LYS A 170 16.23 -42.48 -11.22
N ALA A 171 16.09 -41.72 -12.30
CA ALA A 171 16.00 -40.26 -12.23
C ALA A 171 14.76 -39.81 -11.44
N LEU A 172 13.62 -40.47 -11.63
CA LEU A 172 12.38 -40.18 -10.92
C LEU A 172 12.51 -40.44 -9.42
N ILE A 173 13.11 -41.57 -9.01
CA ILE A 173 13.34 -41.88 -7.59
C ILE A 173 14.21 -40.80 -6.94
N LYS A 174 15.29 -40.39 -7.62
CA LYS A 174 16.16 -39.32 -7.12
C LYS A 174 15.40 -38.00 -6.97
N ALA A 175 14.66 -37.58 -8.00
CA ALA A 175 13.87 -36.35 -7.97
C ALA A 175 12.81 -36.38 -6.86
N ASN A 176 12.17 -37.52 -6.62
CA ASN A 176 11.16 -37.66 -5.57
C ASN A 176 11.79 -37.50 -4.17
N SER A 177 12.95 -38.13 -3.93
CA SER A 177 13.67 -37.98 -2.65
C SER A 177 14.11 -36.53 -2.38
N GLU A 178 14.58 -35.82 -3.40
CA GLU A 178 14.95 -34.39 -3.28
C GLU A 178 13.73 -33.50 -3.01
N LEU A 179 12.58 -33.84 -3.60
CA LEU A 179 11.33 -33.11 -3.38
C LEU A 179 10.81 -33.33 -1.95
N GLU A 180 10.82 -34.57 -1.46
CA GLU A 180 10.41 -34.91 -0.09
C GLU A 180 11.23 -34.12 0.94
N GLN A 181 12.56 -34.08 0.78
CA GLN A 181 13.42 -33.29 1.65
C GLN A 181 13.07 -31.78 1.63
N LYS A 182 12.88 -31.20 0.44
CA LYS A 182 12.51 -29.77 0.31
C LYS A 182 11.14 -29.47 0.92
N VAL A 183 10.18 -30.39 0.83
CA VAL A 183 8.86 -30.25 1.43
C VAL A 183 8.96 -30.29 2.96
N GLU A 184 9.77 -31.18 3.51
CA GLU A 184 9.99 -31.27 4.96
C GLU A 184 10.69 -30.02 5.52
N GLU A 185 11.73 -29.53 4.84
CA GLU A 185 12.44 -28.29 5.19
C GLU A 185 11.48 -27.08 5.16
N ARG A 186 10.67 -26.95 4.10
CA ARG A 186 9.68 -25.85 3.99
C ARG A 186 8.58 -25.94 5.03
N THR A 187 8.06 -27.14 5.30
CA THR A 187 7.02 -27.36 6.30
C THR A 187 7.52 -26.96 7.69
N SER A 188 8.75 -27.36 8.03
CA SER A 188 9.39 -27.01 9.31
C SER A 188 9.62 -25.51 9.44
N ALA A 189 10.06 -24.84 8.37
CA ALA A 189 10.25 -23.39 8.35
C ALA A 189 8.92 -22.63 8.51
N LEU A 190 7.85 -23.11 7.86
CA LEU A 190 6.52 -22.52 7.98
C LEU A 190 5.97 -22.66 9.39
N LEU A 191 6.09 -23.83 10.02
CA LEU A 191 5.65 -24.03 11.40
C LEU A 191 6.33 -23.06 12.37
N ARG A 192 7.66 -22.91 12.29
CA ARG A 192 8.39 -21.91 13.09
C ARG A 192 7.88 -20.48 12.86
N LYS A 193 7.59 -20.13 11.61
CA LYS A 193 7.08 -18.80 11.26
C LYS A 193 5.66 -18.57 11.80
N THR A 194 4.82 -19.60 11.77
CA THR A 194 3.48 -19.54 12.37
C THR A 194 3.56 -19.33 13.88
N ASP A 195 4.42 -20.08 14.58
CA ASP A 195 4.62 -19.91 16.03
C ASP A 195 5.11 -18.51 16.39
N GLU A 196 6.08 -17.97 15.63
CA GLU A 196 6.55 -16.58 15.78
C GLU A 196 5.42 -15.55 15.60
N LEU A 197 4.57 -15.75 14.59
CA LEU A 197 3.45 -14.85 14.31
C LEU A 197 2.36 -14.94 15.39
N GLU A 198 2.07 -16.13 15.90
CA GLU A 198 1.12 -16.31 17.01
C GLU A 198 1.59 -15.60 18.27
N GLN A 199 2.89 -15.68 18.59
CA GLN A 199 3.46 -14.95 19.72
C GLN A 199 3.33 -13.43 19.54
N GLN A 200 3.69 -12.91 18.36
CA GLN A 200 3.55 -11.47 18.06
C GLN A 200 2.10 -11.00 18.13
N ASN A 201 1.16 -11.81 17.65
CA ASN A 201 -0.26 -11.47 17.67
C ASN A 201 -0.83 -11.47 19.09
N SER A 202 -0.36 -12.39 19.95
CA SER A 202 -0.71 -12.38 21.38
C SER A 202 -0.24 -11.10 22.08
N GLU A 203 1.00 -10.70 21.86
CA GLU A 203 1.57 -9.45 22.40
C GLU A 203 0.82 -8.21 21.89
N LEU A 204 0.51 -8.16 20.60
CA LEU A 204 -0.28 -7.09 19.99
C LEU A 204 -1.68 -6.99 20.62
N ASN A 205 -2.35 -8.11 20.85
CA ASN A 205 -3.67 -8.12 21.48
C ASN A 205 -3.63 -7.66 22.94
N ALA A 206 -2.62 -8.07 23.70
CA ALA A 206 -2.42 -7.60 25.07
C ALA A 206 -2.16 -6.08 25.12
N ASN A 207 -1.32 -5.57 24.21
CA ASN A 207 -1.08 -4.13 24.07
C ASN A 207 -2.35 -3.37 23.69
N ARG A 208 -3.17 -3.92 22.79
CA ARG A 208 -4.44 -3.33 22.39
C ARG A 208 -5.42 -3.23 23.56
N GLN A 209 -5.57 -4.29 24.35
CA GLN A 209 -6.42 -4.27 25.55
C GLN A 209 -5.95 -3.21 26.55
N LYS A 210 -4.64 -3.11 26.79
CA LYS A 210 -4.08 -2.09 27.68
C LYS A 210 -4.33 -0.66 27.18
N LEU A 211 -4.26 -0.45 25.86
CA LEU A 211 -4.61 0.83 25.23
C LEU A 211 -6.11 1.15 25.38
N GLU A 212 -6.98 0.15 25.21
CA GLU A 212 -8.43 0.31 25.40
C GLU A 212 -8.76 0.67 26.86
N GLU A 213 -8.12 0.04 27.85
CA GLU A 213 -8.28 0.39 29.27
C GLU A 213 -7.82 1.81 29.58
N LEU A 214 -6.64 2.22 29.08
CA LEU A 214 -6.13 3.59 29.22
C LEU A 214 -7.06 4.61 28.57
N TYR A 215 -7.61 4.29 27.40
CA TYR A 215 -8.54 5.16 26.70
C TYR A 215 -9.85 5.32 27.46
N ASN A 216 -10.43 4.22 27.97
CA ASN A 216 -11.68 4.23 28.72
C ASN A 216 -11.56 4.97 30.07
N THR A 217 -10.37 4.98 30.66
CA THR A 217 -10.09 5.69 31.92
C THR A 217 -9.52 7.10 31.72
N LYS A 218 -9.25 7.51 30.46
CA LYS A 218 -8.65 8.80 30.10
C LYS A 218 -9.42 9.96 30.73
N ASP A 219 -10.72 10.07 30.44
CA ASP A 219 -11.52 11.23 30.85
C ASP A 219 -11.58 11.39 32.37
N LEU A 220 -11.73 10.29 33.10
CA LEU A 220 -11.73 10.31 34.58
C LEU A 220 -10.37 10.70 35.14
N THR A 221 -9.28 10.19 34.55
CA THR A 221 -7.91 10.47 35.00
C THR A 221 -7.55 11.94 34.76
N PHE A 222 -7.80 12.44 33.55
CA PHE A 222 -7.56 13.83 33.22
C PHE A 222 -8.48 14.80 33.97
N SER A 223 -9.72 14.41 34.26
CA SER A 223 -10.62 15.21 35.11
C SER A 223 -10.06 15.34 36.53
N LYS A 224 -9.63 14.23 37.16
CA LYS A 224 -8.98 14.27 38.48
C LYS A 224 -7.69 15.08 38.48
N LEU A 225 -6.87 14.94 37.43
CA LEU A 225 -5.63 15.68 37.27
C LEU A 225 -5.92 17.19 37.14
N ASN A 226 -6.93 17.57 36.37
CA ASN A 226 -7.34 18.95 36.21
C ASN A 226 -7.84 19.54 37.54
N THR A 227 -8.69 18.82 38.29
CA THR A 227 -9.12 19.24 39.64
C THR A 227 -7.92 19.45 40.57
N LEU A 228 -6.99 18.49 40.63
CA LEU A 228 -5.79 18.63 41.46
C LEU A 228 -4.98 19.89 41.08
N PHE A 229 -4.83 20.15 39.78
CA PHE A 229 -4.10 21.29 39.27
C PHE A 229 -4.80 22.62 39.60
N THR A 230 -6.10 22.74 39.30
CA THR A 230 -6.84 24.01 39.43
C THR A 230 -7.24 24.33 40.88
N GLU A 231 -7.65 23.32 41.66
CA GLU A 231 -8.19 23.54 43.02
C GLU A 231 -7.13 23.44 44.12
N HIS A 232 -5.96 22.83 43.83
CA HIS A 232 -4.91 22.66 44.84
C HIS A 232 -3.58 23.29 44.41
N LEU A 233 -3.06 22.96 43.23
CA LEU A 233 -1.71 23.35 42.86
C LEU A 233 -1.56 24.85 42.56
N LEU A 234 -2.48 25.44 41.77
CA LEU A 234 -2.47 26.87 41.47
C LEU A 234 -2.67 27.74 42.73
N PRO A 235 -3.68 27.49 43.60
CA PRO A 235 -3.83 28.25 44.85
C PRO A 235 -2.62 28.12 45.79
N LEU A 236 -1.97 26.95 45.81
CA LEU A 236 -0.76 26.74 46.59
C LEU A 236 0.39 27.58 46.02
N GLN A 237 0.60 27.57 44.71
CA GLN A 237 1.60 28.40 44.03
C GLN A 237 1.40 29.89 44.33
N ASP A 238 0.17 30.39 44.21
CA ASP A 238 -0.17 31.78 44.54
C ASP A 238 0.14 32.11 46.00
N SER A 239 -0.16 31.19 46.92
CA SER A 239 0.13 31.36 48.35
C SER A 239 1.63 31.45 48.62
N PHE A 240 2.46 30.67 47.91
CA PHE A 240 3.92 30.74 48.01
C PHE A 240 4.49 32.05 47.43
N HIS A 241 3.95 32.52 46.30
CA HIS A 241 4.37 33.80 45.70
C HIS A 241 3.98 35.02 46.54
N GLN A 242 2.88 34.94 47.30
CA GLN A 242 2.43 35.99 48.20
C GLN A 242 3.10 35.95 49.58
N PHE A 243 3.82 34.88 49.91
CA PHE A 243 4.41 34.71 51.23
C PHE A 243 5.58 35.69 51.44
N VAL A 244 5.54 36.45 52.55
CA VAL A 244 6.65 37.35 52.91
C VAL A 244 7.87 36.50 53.26
N ARG A 245 8.99 36.74 52.57
CA ARG A 245 10.22 35.98 52.82
C ARG A 245 10.70 36.23 54.25
N PRO A 246 10.89 35.18 55.08
CA PRO A 246 11.37 35.33 56.44
C PRO A 246 12.82 35.87 56.46
N GLU A 247 13.15 36.61 57.52
CA GLU A 247 14.50 37.18 57.71
C GLU A 247 15.56 36.09 58.00
N ASP A 248 15.12 34.94 58.53
CA ASP A 248 15.97 33.78 58.76
C ASP A 248 16.39 33.10 57.44
N LYS A 249 17.71 32.94 57.25
CA LYS A 249 18.30 32.42 56.02
C LYS A 249 17.86 30.99 55.71
N ASP A 250 17.76 30.13 56.70
CA ASP A 250 17.43 28.71 56.49
C ASP A 250 15.97 28.56 56.07
N SER A 251 15.06 29.28 56.74
CA SER A 251 13.64 29.34 56.38
C SER A 251 13.42 29.95 54.99
N ALA A 252 14.16 31.00 54.64
CA ALA A 252 14.07 31.64 53.32
C ALA A 252 14.57 30.71 52.20
N ASN A 253 15.62 29.92 52.46
CA ASN A 253 16.16 28.97 51.49
C ASN A 253 15.20 27.79 51.27
N PHE A 254 14.63 27.24 52.34
CA PHE A 254 13.62 26.18 52.25
C PHE A 254 12.39 26.62 51.45
N LEU A 255 11.84 27.81 51.74
CA LEU A 255 10.73 28.38 50.97
C LEU A 255 11.09 28.61 49.51
N GLY A 256 12.31 29.03 49.21
CA GLY A 256 12.80 29.20 47.84
C GLY A 256 12.84 27.87 47.06
N VAL A 257 13.32 26.80 47.69
CA VAL A 257 13.34 25.45 47.09
C VAL A 257 11.93 24.91 46.86
N ALA A 258 11.06 25.04 47.87
CA ALA A 258 9.67 24.57 47.78
C ALA A 258 8.88 25.33 46.70
N SER A 259 9.01 26.67 46.65
CA SER A 259 8.41 27.49 45.60
C SER A 259 8.87 27.06 44.21
N LYS A 260 10.18 26.83 44.04
CA LYS A 260 10.73 26.37 42.76
C LYS A 260 10.17 24.99 42.35
N GLN A 261 10.07 24.05 43.28
CA GLN A 261 9.50 22.73 43.00
C GLN A 261 8.03 22.80 42.60
N ILE A 262 7.25 23.69 43.24
CA ILE A 262 5.86 23.94 42.86
C ILE A 262 5.80 24.58 41.46
N ASP A 263 6.63 25.58 41.18
CA ASP A 263 6.71 26.21 39.86
C ASP A 263 7.08 25.19 38.76
N ASP A 264 8.05 24.31 39.03
CA ASP A 264 8.44 23.24 38.12
C ASP A 264 7.29 22.24 37.89
N LEU A 265 6.59 21.81 38.96
CA LEU A 265 5.42 20.93 38.87
C LEU A 265 4.27 21.56 38.10
N VAL A 266 3.98 22.84 38.34
CA VAL A 266 2.98 23.60 37.59
C VAL A 266 3.39 23.65 36.12
N GLY A 267 4.66 23.94 35.82
CA GLY A 267 5.20 23.94 34.46
C GLY A 267 5.01 22.61 33.74
N ILE A 268 5.21 21.47 34.43
CA ILE A 268 5.04 20.12 33.86
C ILE A 268 3.56 19.78 33.62
N LEU A 269 2.67 20.16 34.54
CA LEU A 269 1.25 19.78 34.48
C LEU A 269 0.42 20.71 33.58
N THR A 270 0.82 21.97 33.42
CA THR A 270 0.08 22.97 32.63
C THR A 270 -0.27 22.48 31.22
N PRO A 271 0.65 21.89 30.43
CA PRO A 271 0.31 21.40 29.09
C PRO A 271 -0.75 20.29 29.08
N LEU A 272 -0.73 19.39 30.07
CA LEU A 272 -1.64 18.25 30.18
C LEU A 272 -3.06 18.69 30.56
N THR A 273 -3.18 19.59 31.51
CA THR A 273 -4.47 20.12 31.98
C THR A 273 -5.07 21.08 30.96
N SER A 274 -4.24 21.91 30.32
CA SER A 274 -4.67 22.80 29.24
C SER A 274 -5.20 22.04 28.02
N TYR A 275 -4.69 20.83 27.74
CA TYR A 275 -5.22 19.97 26.69
C TYR A 275 -6.61 19.44 27.03
N HIS A 276 -6.79 18.87 28.22
CA HIS A 276 -8.10 18.34 28.66
C HIS A 276 -9.15 19.45 28.81
N ALA A 277 -8.76 20.60 29.36
CA ALA A 277 -9.61 21.77 29.45
C ALA A 277 -10.06 22.24 28.06
N ALA A 278 -9.18 22.22 27.07
CA ALA A 278 -9.55 22.58 25.70
C ALA A 278 -10.45 21.54 25.00
N GLU A 279 -10.24 20.24 25.23
CA GLU A 279 -11.12 19.17 24.74
C GLU A 279 -12.54 19.33 25.31
N LEU A 280 -12.65 19.64 26.60
CA LEU A 280 -13.93 19.93 27.26
C LEU A 280 -14.53 21.27 26.81
N ALA A 281 -13.71 22.30 26.60
CA ALA A 281 -14.18 23.63 26.23
C ALA A 281 -14.92 23.64 24.90
N MET A 282 -14.52 22.78 23.96
CA MET A 282 -15.15 22.63 22.63
C MET A 282 -16.45 21.83 22.69
N LYS A 283 -16.55 20.88 23.64
CA LYS A 283 -17.67 19.94 23.74
C LYS A 283 -18.95 20.69 24.10
N HIS A 284 -20.02 20.46 23.33
CA HIS A 284 -21.34 21.10 23.48
C HIS A 284 -21.41 22.59 23.11
N LYS A 285 -20.31 23.20 22.63
CA LYS A 285 -20.36 24.55 22.09
C LYS A 285 -21.10 24.58 20.76
N ARG A 286 -21.89 25.64 20.57
CA ARG A 286 -22.69 25.81 19.36
C ARG A 286 -22.13 26.94 18.52
N ILE A 287 -21.76 26.62 17.29
CA ILE A 287 -21.13 27.56 16.36
C ILE A 287 -22.01 27.69 15.15
N LEU A 288 -22.27 28.94 14.75
CA LEU A 288 -22.89 29.25 13.47
C LEU A 288 -21.81 29.57 12.44
N LEU A 289 -21.83 28.89 11.31
CA LEU A 289 -21.02 29.19 10.15
C LEU A 289 -21.91 29.81 9.06
N ALA A 290 -21.78 31.11 8.84
CA ALA A 290 -22.39 31.82 7.72
C ALA A 290 -21.45 31.75 6.50
N GLU A 291 -21.70 30.79 5.62
CA GLU A 291 -20.83 30.46 4.49
C GLU A 291 -21.68 29.98 3.31
N GLY A 292 -21.62 30.69 2.19
CA GLY A 292 -22.37 30.33 0.97
C GLY A 292 -21.67 29.27 0.11
N ASP A 293 -20.35 29.13 0.18
CA ASP A 293 -19.62 28.14 -0.64
C ASP A 293 -19.74 26.74 -0.03
N VAL A 294 -20.40 25.84 -0.75
CA VAL A 294 -20.63 24.44 -0.35
C VAL A 294 -19.34 23.67 -0.06
N ARG A 295 -18.22 24.00 -0.72
CA ARG A 295 -16.92 23.35 -0.49
C ARG A 295 -16.35 23.77 0.87
N GLU A 296 -16.45 25.05 1.20
CA GLU A 296 -16.02 25.59 2.49
C GLU A 296 -16.90 25.06 3.63
N GLN A 297 -18.21 24.95 3.41
CA GLN A 297 -19.12 24.29 4.35
C GLN A 297 -18.72 22.83 4.61
N LYS A 298 -18.40 22.06 3.57
CA LYS A 298 -17.95 20.66 3.71
C LYS A 298 -16.63 20.57 4.47
N LEU A 299 -15.66 21.45 4.18
CA LEU A 299 -14.39 21.50 4.89
C LEU A 299 -14.60 21.77 6.38
N ALA A 300 -15.43 22.74 6.73
CA ALA A 300 -15.74 23.06 8.12
C ALA A 300 -16.45 21.90 8.83
N LYS A 301 -17.40 21.23 8.17
CA LYS A 301 -18.05 20.02 8.71
C LYS A 301 -17.04 18.91 8.99
N LEU A 302 -16.11 18.66 8.07
CA LEU A 302 -15.08 17.63 8.25
C LEU A 302 -14.11 18.00 9.38
N ALA A 303 -13.68 19.25 9.44
CA ALA A 303 -12.74 19.73 10.44
C ALA A 303 -13.32 19.73 11.86
N LEU A 304 -14.59 20.14 12.01
CA LEU A 304 -15.23 20.31 13.32
C LEU A 304 -16.08 19.12 13.77
N GLY A 305 -16.54 18.28 12.84
CA GLY A 305 -17.43 17.15 13.16
C GLY A 305 -16.84 16.17 14.18
N GLY A 306 -15.51 16.00 14.19
CA GLY A 306 -14.81 15.17 15.18
C GLY A 306 -14.50 15.85 16.52
N THR A 307 -14.77 17.15 16.66
CA THR A 307 -14.35 17.95 17.83
C THR A 307 -15.42 18.03 18.93
N GLY A 308 -16.63 17.51 18.69
CA GLY A 308 -17.75 17.60 19.63
C GLY A 308 -18.51 18.94 19.64
N VAL A 309 -18.13 19.88 18.75
CA VAL A 309 -18.85 21.12 18.48
C VAL A 309 -20.15 20.84 17.72
N ARG A 310 -21.24 21.53 18.09
CA ARG A 310 -22.46 21.59 17.30
C ARG A 310 -22.34 22.71 16.26
N LEU A 311 -22.12 22.33 15.01
CA LEU A 311 -21.98 23.26 13.89
C LEU A 311 -23.31 23.40 13.15
N ASP A 312 -23.89 24.60 13.21
CA ASP A 312 -24.98 24.99 12.32
C ASP A 312 -24.41 25.82 11.17
N ILE A 313 -24.99 25.67 9.98
CA ILE A 313 -24.54 26.38 8.77
C ILE A 313 -25.69 27.22 8.25
N ALA A 314 -25.43 28.46 7.88
CA ALA A 314 -26.33 29.30 7.12
C ALA A 314 -25.69 29.66 5.77
N SER A 315 -26.44 29.44 4.69
CA SER A 315 -25.98 29.69 3.32
C SER A 315 -26.37 31.08 2.82
N THR A 316 -27.23 31.80 3.54
CA THR A 316 -27.64 33.19 3.24
C THR A 316 -27.69 34.03 4.53
N ILE A 317 -27.74 35.35 4.36
CA ILE A 317 -27.85 36.31 5.47
C ILE A 317 -29.18 36.11 6.21
N GLU A 318 -30.27 35.89 5.49
CA GLU A 318 -31.60 35.70 6.05
C GLU A 318 -31.67 34.43 6.90
N GLU A 319 -31.13 33.32 6.39
CA GLU A 319 -31.06 32.05 7.14
C GLU A 319 -30.20 32.21 8.41
N ALA A 320 -29.09 32.95 8.32
CA ALA A 320 -28.24 33.21 9.48
C ALA A 320 -28.98 34.06 10.52
N GLN A 321 -29.68 35.11 10.09
CA GLN A 321 -30.44 36.00 10.96
C GLN A 321 -31.58 35.25 11.67
N GLU A 322 -32.34 34.41 10.96
CA GLU A 322 -33.36 33.55 11.55
C GLU A 322 -32.77 32.64 12.63
N LYS A 323 -31.66 31.96 12.32
CA LYS A 323 -30.97 31.08 13.27
C LYS A 323 -30.49 31.81 14.51
N ILE A 324 -29.89 32.99 14.36
CA ILE A 324 -29.42 33.82 15.48
C ILE A 324 -30.59 34.30 16.36
N GLY A 325 -31.77 34.52 15.76
CA GLY A 325 -32.99 34.86 16.48
C GLY A 325 -33.52 33.73 17.36
N HIS A 326 -33.44 32.48 16.90
CA HIS A 326 -34.01 31.31 17.58
C HIS A 326 -33.04 30.51 18.44
N THR A 327 -31.73 30.68 18.26
CA THR A 327 -30.71 29.83 18.88
C THR A 327 -29.57 30.67 19.47
N GLU A 328 -29.15 30.31 20.68
CA GLU A 328 -27.91 30.81 21.29
C GLU A 328 -26.69 30.15 20.64
N TYR A 329 -25.76 30.98 20.20
CA TYR A 329 -24.45 30.56 19.67
C TYR A 329 -23.33 31.10 20.55
N ASP A 330 -22.26 30.33 20.71
CA ASP A 330 -21.04 30.77 21.38
C ASP A 330 -20.14 31.58 20.44
N LEU A 331 -20.23 31.30 19.14
CA LEU A 331 -19.38 31.89 18.10
C LEU A 331 -20.11 31.92 16.75
N LEU A 332 -19.94 33.01 16.01
CA LEU A 332 -20.34 33.12 14.61
C LEU A 332 -19.12 33.33 13.71
N CYS A 333 -18.89 32.40 12.80
CA CYS A 333 -17.91 32.51 11.75
C CYS A 333 -18.60 32.97 10.46
N LEU A 334 -18.10 34.05 9.85
CA LEU A 334 -18.68 34.62 8.63
C LEU A 334 -17.58 34.92 7.61
N ASN A 335 -17.91 34.84 6.32
CA ASN A 335 -17.01 35.17 5.23
C ASN A 335 -17.25 36.60 4.69
N GLY A 336 -16.51 36.99 3.65
CA GLY A 336 -16.70 38.29 2.96
C GLY A 336 -18.07 38.51 2.32
N GLN A 337 -18.77 37.45 1.91
CA GLN A 337 -20.11 37.54 1.31
C GLN A 337 -21.19 37.78 2.37
N MET A 338 -20.95 37.29 3.59
CA MET A 338 -21.87 37.38 4.73
C MET A 338 -21.49 38.50 5.70
N ILE A 339 -20.62 39.44 5.30
CA ILE A 339 -20.05 40.45 6.21
C ILE A 339 -21.09 41.41 6.80
N GLU A 340 -22.20 41.63 6.10
CA GLU A 340 -23.31 42.44 6.59
C GLU A 340 -23.93 41.90 7.89
N LEU A 341 -23.85 40.58 8.14
CA LEU A 341 -24.26 39.98 9.40
C LEU A 341 -23.54 40.59 10.60
N ALA A 342 -22.33 41.12 10.44
CA ALA A 342 -21.64 41.78 11.53
C ALA A 342 -22.41 42.99 12.07
N LYS A 343 -23.11 43.76 11.21
CA LYS A 343 -23.97 44.88 11.67
C LYS A 343 -25.22 44.35 12.38
N ILE A 344 -25.88 43.36 11.79
CA ILE A 344 -27.10 42.74 12.33
C ILE A 344 -26.85 42.11 13.70
N VAL A 345 -25.75 41.36 13.86
CA VAL A 345 -25.39 40.70 15.12
C VAL A 345 -25.05 41.71 16.20
N LYS A 346 -24.44 42.85 15.86
CA LYS A 346 -24.15 43.90 16.83
C LYS A 346 -25.42 44.42 17.50
N GLU A 347 -26.54 44.47 16.76
CA GLU A 347 -27.84 44.90 17.27
C GLU A 347 -28.57 43.78 18.02
N LEU A 348 -28.61 42.58 17.45
CA LEU A 348 -29.38 41.45 18.01
C LEU A 348 -28.68 40.76 19.19
N ARG A 349 -27.35 40.61 19.12
CA ARG A 349 -26.53 39.79 20.02
C ARG A 349 -25.14 40.44 20.22
N PRO A 350 -25.03 41.57 20.95
CA PRO A 350 -23.78 42.31 21.07
C PRO A 350 -22.62 41.52 21.72
N ASN A 351 -22.93 40.48 22.50
CA ASN A 351 -21.95 39.62 23.15
C ASN A 351 -21.52 38.41 22.31
N LEU A 352 -22.15 38.17 21.16
CA LEU A 352 -21.79 37.07 20.28
C LEU A 352 -20.44 37.35 19.64
N LYS A 353 -19.47 36.47 19.90
CA LYS A 353 -18.14 36.57 19.31
C LYS A 353 -18.23 36.35 17.79
N LEU A 354 -17.65 37.26 17.04
CA LEU A 354 -17.58 37.21 15.57
C LEU A 354 -16.18 36.84 15.12
N VAL A 355 -16.10 36.00 14.09
CA VAL A 355 -14.86 35.67 13.37
C VAL A 355 -15.04 35.95 11.90
N PHE A 356 -14.26 36.89 11.38
CA PHE A 356 -14.16 37.14 9.95
C PHE A 356 -13.17 36.16 9.33
N MET A 357 -13.66 35.27 8.48
CA MET A 357 -12.85 34.31 7.76
C MET A 357 -12.68 34.73 6.30
N THR A 358 -11.44 34.83 5.83
CA THR A 358 -11.15 35.34 4.49
C THR A 358 -10.10 34.53 3.76
N SER A 359 -10.29 34.36 2.46
CA SER A 359 -9.29 33.85 1.52
C SER A 359 -8.91 34.90 0.46
N GLU A 360 -9.35 36.15 0.66
CA GLU A 360 -8.98 37.30 -0.17
C GLU A 360 -7.58 37.79 0.24
N ASN A 361 -6.90 38.51 -0.65
CA ASN A 361 -5.62 39.14 -0.32
C ASN A 361 -5.79 40.30 0.67
N ILE A 362 -4.74 40.57 1.46
CA ILE A 362 -4.73 41.59 2.52
C ILE A 362 -5.34 42.95 2.09
N PRO A 363 -4.94 43.57 0.96
CA PRO A 363 -5.45 44.88 0.56
C PRO A 363 -6.96 44.93 0.33
N THR A 364 -7.57 43.82 -0.09
CA THR A 364 -9.01 43.76 -0.41
C THR A 364 -9.86 43.75 0.86
N TYR A 365 -9.53 42.90 1.82
CA TYR A 365 -10.38 42.74 3.00
C TYR A 365 -10.07 43.73 4.12
N ILE A 366 -8.92 44.41 4.14
CA ILE A 366 -8.69 45.52 5.08
C ILE A 366 -9.73 46.64 4.90
N LYS A 367 -10.05 46.99 3.65
CA LYS A 367 -11.08 48.01 3.35
C LYS A 367 -12.42 47.62 4.00
N LYS A 368 -12.80 46.35 3.87
CA LYS A 368 -13.99 45.78 4.53
C LYS A 368 -13.87 45.87 6.06
N LEU A 369 -12.73 45.52 6.64
CA LEU A 369 -12.55 45.55 8.11
C LEU A 369 -12.67 46.94 8.74
N ARG A 370 -12.44 48.02 7.99
CA ARG A 370 -12.71 49.40 8.45
C ARG A 370 -14.20 49.72 8.53
N GLU A 371 -14.98 49.22 7.57
CA GLU A 371 -16.44 49.44 7.54
C GLU A 371 -17.17 48.68 8.66
N TYR A 372 -16.54 47.64 9.21
CA TYR A 372 -17.10 46.76 10.24
C TYR A 372 -16.18 46.70 11.48
N PRO A 373 -16.23 47.72 12.35
CA PRO A 373 -15.30 47.83 13.48
C PRO A 373 -15.44 46.69 14.50
N ASN A 374 -16.63 46.13 14.67
CA ASN A 374 -16.92 45.02 15.59
C ASN A 374 -16.38 43.66 15.15
N LEU A 375 -15.81 43.55 13.94
CA LEU A 375 -15.06 42.36 13.52
C LEU A 375 -13.65 42.38 14.13
N THR A 376 -13.55 41.94 15.38
CA THR A 376 -12.30 41.99 16.15
C THR A 376 -11.44 40.74 16.03
N ASN A 377 -11.98 39.67 15.43
CA ASN A 377 -11.24 38.42 15.17
C ASN A 377 -11.21 38.12 13.67
N ILE A 378 -10.01 37.88 13.15
CA ILE A 378 -9.71 37.70 11.73
C ILE A 378 -8.92 36.40 11.56
N ALA A 379 -9.41 35.50 10.71
CA ALA A 379 -8.75 34.25 10.39
C ALA A 379 -8.59 34.11 8.86
N ALA A 380 -7.34 34.09 8.41
CA ALA A 380 -7.02 33.81 7.02
C ALA A 380 -7.18 32.31 6.68
N ARG A 381 -7.65 32.02 5.47
CA ARG A 381 -7.80 30.68 4.88
C ARG A 381 -6.87 30.55 3.67
N SER A 382 -6.27 29.37 3.50
CA SER A 382 -5.50 29.04 2.30
C SER A 382 -6.39 28.36 1.27
N ARG A 383 -6.45 28.90 0.04
CA ARG A 383 -7.22 28.27 -1.06
C ARG A 383 -6.54 27.00 -1.58
N VAL A 384 -5.23 26.87 -1.36
CA VAL A 384 -4.43 25.77 -1.88
C VAL A 384 -4.27 24.67 -0.84
N ASP A 385 -4.06 25.04 0.43
CA ASP A 385 -3.84 24.08 1.51
C ASP A 385 -5.10 23.90 2.37
N ARG A 386 -5.85 22.83 2.05
CA ARG A 386 -7.06 22.45 2.79
C ARG A 386 -6.76 21.91 4.18
N ALA A 387 -5.66 21.17 4.35
CA ALA A 387 -5.31 20.58 5.64
C ALA A 387 -4.93 21.68 6.64
N PHE A 388 -4.12 22.64 6.19
CA PHE A 388 -3.78 23.83 6.95
C PHE A 388 -5.01 24.68 7.26
N THR A 389 -5.92 24.88 6.31
CA THR A 389 -7.17 25.63 6.55
C THR A 389 -8.07 24.93 7.58
N ALA A 390 -8.22 23.62 7.50
CA ALA A 390 -8.97 22.85 8.50
C ALA A 390 -8.34 22.96 9.89
N LYS A 391 -7.00 22.78 10.00
CA LYS A 391 -6.25 22.95 11.24
C LYS A 391 -6.45 24.36 11.82
N ASN A 392 -6.31 25.39 11.01
CA ASN A 392 -6.47 26.78 11.43
C ASN A 392 -7.89 27.12 11.86
N LEU A 393 -8.92 26.55 11.23
CA LEU A 393 -10.30 26.70 11.66
C LEU A 393 -10.50 26.13 13.07
N VAL A 394 -10.02 24.91 13.32
CA VAL A 394 -10.08 24.28 14.64
C VAL A 394 -9.30 25.09 15.67
N THR A 395 -8.07 25.50 15.36
CA THR A 395 -7.24 26.35 16.25
C THR A 395 -7.92 27.70 16.54
N THR A 396 -8.51 28.34 15.53
CA THR A 396 -9.23 29.62 15.68
C THR A 396 -10.40 29.47 16.64
N ILE A 397 -11.25 28.48 16.41
CA ILE A 397 -12.42 28.21 17.24
C ILE A 397 -11.99 27.88 18.66
N ARG A 398 -11.01 26.98 18.83
CA ARG A 398 -10.47 26.60 20.13
C ARG A 398 -10.02 27.84 20.90
N LYS A 399 -9.19 28.71 20.33
CA LYS A 399 -8.71 29.94 21.00
C LYS A 399 -9.83 30.90 21.39
N LEU A 400 -10.92 30.96 20.64
CA LEU A 400 -12.01 31.91 20.90
C LEU A 400 -13.04 31.37 21.90
N ILE A 401 -13.06 30.06 22.10
CA ILE A 401 -13.87 29.38 23.10
C ILE A 401 -13.11 29.19 24.42
N ASP A 402 -11.83 28.80 24.34
CA ASP A 402 -10.93 28.55 25.47
C ASP A 402 -10.62 29.87 26.24
N PRO A 403 -10.66 29.90 27.58
CA PRO A 403 -10.20 31.05 28.38
C PRO A 403 -8.79 31.54 28.02
N GLU A 404 -7.88 30.63 27.66
CA GLU A 404 -6.51 30.93 27.30
C GLU A 404 -6.33 30.94 25.77
N MET A 405 -6.02 32.10 25.19
CA MET A 405 -5.86 32.25 23.73
C MET A 405 -4.40 32.27 23.27
N PHE A 406 -3.45 32.44 24.20
CA PHE A 406 -2.02 32.66 23.91
C PHE A 406 -1.25 31.34 23.77
N GLY A 407 -0.10 31.37 23.10
CA GLY A 407 0.83 30.27 22.94
C GLY A 407 0.96 29.78 21.50
N LEU A 408 2.18 29.83 20.98
CA LEU A 408 2.55 29.34 19.64
C LEU A 408 2.26 27.84 19.45
N GLU A 409 2.31 27.04 20.51
CA GLU A 409 2.10 25.59 20.48
C GLU A 409 0.72 25.20 19.93
N LYS A 410 -0.27 26.11 19.99
CA LYS A 410 -1.62 25.88 19.44
C LYS A 410 -1.64 25.76 17.91
N TYR A 411 -0.55 26.16 17.26
CA TYR A 411 -0.35 26.07 15.81
C TYR A 411 0.51 24.88 15.40
N LEU A 412 1.15 24.20 16.35
CA LEU A 412 2.07 23.10 16.10
C LEU A 412 1.43 21.75 16.43
N PHE A 413 2.05 20.67 15.99
CA PHE A 413 1.66 19.33 16.41
C PHE A 413 1.89 19.12 17.91
N TRP A 414 1.15 18.16 18.45
CA TRP A 414 1.29 17.78 19.85
C TRP A 414 2.67 17.17 20.14
N GLY A 415 3.18 17.40 21.35
CA GLY A 415 4.46 16.85 21.82
C GLY A 415 5.68 17.72 21.50
N VAL A 416 5.47 18.88 20.87
CA VAL A 416 6.56 19.80 20.53
C VAL A 416 7.09 20.49 21.78
N GLU A 417 8.41 20.47 21.94
CA GLU A 417 9.11 21.22 22.98
C GLU A 417 9.17 22.70 22.60
N VAL A 418 8.53 23.56 23.40
CA VAL A 418 8.63 25.01 23.22
C VAL A 418 9.73 25.58 24.09
N ARG A 419 10.71 26.23 23.47
CA ARG A 419 11.75 26.97 24.20
C ARG A 419 11.26 28.37 24.49
N SER A 420 11.49 28.84 25.72
CA SER A 420 11.12 30.18 26.18
C SER A 420 12.32 30.89 26.81
N ARG A 421 12.51 32.15 26.47
CA ARG A 421 13.57 33.03 26.97
C ARG A 421 12.96 34.39 27.35
N LYS A 422 13.36 34.94 28.49
CA LYS A 422 12.99 36.30 28.88
C LYS A 422 13.77 37.32 28.06
N VAL A 423 13.10 38.35 27.59
CA VAL A 423 13.69 39.49 26.89
C VAL A 423 13.90 40.60 27.91
N THR A 424 15.14 40.79 28.33
CA THR A 424 15.50 41.78 29.37
C THR A 424 15.88 43.14 28.79
N GLY A 425 16.14 43.21 27.49
CA GLY A 425 16.48 44.46 26.82
C GLY A 425 17.12 44.24 25.47
N SER A 426 17.56 45.36 24.90
CA SER A 426 18.12 45.47 23.55
C SER A 426 19.43 44.70 23.33
N ALA A 427 20.27 44.57 24.36
CA ALA A 427 21.59 43.95 24.25
C ALA A 427 21.51 42.43 23.98
N GLN A 428 20.45 41.77 24.48
CA GLN A 428 20.31 40.31 24.41
C GLN A 428 19.73 39.82 23.07
N ARG A 429 19.22 40.73 22.22
CA ARG A 429 18.53 40.36 20.96
C ARG A 429 19.36 39.43 20.07
N ARG A 430 20.63 39.79 19.82
CA ARG A 430 21.52 39.01 18.95
C ARG A 430 21.77 37.61 19.50
N GLU A 431 21.95 37.50 20.82
CA GLU A 431 22.16 36.23 21.50
C GLU A 431 20.92 35.34 21.39
N LEU A 432 19.73 35.88 21.65
CA LEU A 432 18.46 35.16 21.53
C LEU A 432 18.22 34.62 20.12
N ILE A 433 18.50 35.43 19.09
CA ILE A 433 18.36 35.01 17.68
C ILE A 433 19.41 33.95 17.35
N GLN A 434 20.66 34.11 17.78
CA GLN A 434 21.72 33.11 17.55
C GLN A 434 21.38 31.77 18.21
N GLU A 435 20.88 31.77 19.44
CA GLU A 435 20.46 30.56 20.14
C GLU A 435 19.34 29.83 19.37
N MET A 436 18.32 30.57 18.92
CA MET A 436 17.24 30.05 18.10
C MET A 436 17.76 29.45 16.78
N VAL A 437 18.64 30.18 16.07
CA VAL A 437 19.21 29.72 14.79
C VAL A 437 20.02 28.45 14.99
N GLN A 438 20.88 28.38 16.00
CA GLN A 438 21.66 27.18 16.33
C GLN A 438 20.76 25.98 16.65
N HIS A 439 19.67 26.21 17.38
CA HIS A 439 18.70 25.16 17.66
C HIS A 439 18.05 24.62 16.39
N PHE A 440 17.53 25.50 15.53
CA PHE A 440 16.91 25.08 14.27
C PHE A 440 17.91 24.47 13.27
N GLU A 441 19.16 24.95 13.25
CA GLU A 441 20.24 24.35 12.46
C GLU A 441 20.52 22.91 12.92
N SER A 442 20.52 22.65 14.23
CA SER A 442 20.68 21.29 14.78
C SER A 442 19.56 20.31 14.40
N LEU A 443 18.38 20.84 14.06
CA LEU A 443 17.23 20.06 13.55
C LEU A 443 17.29 19.84 12.03
N GLY A 444 18.30 20.35 11.33
CA GLY A 444 18.46 20.22 9.88
C GLY A 444 17.63 21.20 9.05
N ILE A 445 17.17 22.32 9.65
CA ILE A 445 16.41 23.35 8.93
C ILE A 445 17.31 24.05 7.91
N ARG A 446 16.77 24.28 6.69
CA ARG A 446 17.52 24.87 5.58
C ARG A 446 17.90 26.33 5.87
N ARG A 447 19.11 26.71 5.46
CA ARG A 447 19.67 28.06 5.66
C ARG A 447 18.75 29.20 5.19
N GLN A 448 18.07 29.06 4.05
CA GLN A 448 17.16 30.10 3.55
C GLN A 448 15.99 30.38 4.51
N ILE A 449 15.48 29.34 5.19
CA ILE A 449 14.42 29.50 6.18
C ILE A 449 14.99 30.18 7.43
N LEU A 450 16.18 29.76 7.88
CA LEU A 450 16.85 30.38 9.03
C LEU A 450 17.10 31.88 8.82
N GLU A 451 17.48 32.29 7.61
CA GLU A 451 17.65 33.70 7.25
C GLU A 451 16.32 34.47 7.35
N SER A 452 15.23 33.93 6.79
CA SER A 452 13.88 34.53 6.90
C SER A 452 13.38 34.62 8.34
N VAL A 453 13.54 33.55 9.13
CA VAL A 453 13.14 33.50 10.54
C VAL A 453 13.93 34.51 11.36
N SER A 454 15.24 34.68 11.10
CA SER A 454 16.09 35.64 11.81
C SER A 454 15.64 37.08 11.57
N VAL A 455 15.29 37.42 10.32
CA VAL A 455 14.78 38.76 9.96
C VAL A 455 13.47 39.05 10.71
N VAL A 456 12.57 38.08 10.77
CA VAL A 456 11.29 38.22 11.46
C VAL A 456 11.48 38.28 12.98
N ALA A 457 12.37 37.47 13.55
CA ALA A 457 12.68 37.50 14.97
C ALA A 457 13.25 38.86 15.42
N GLU A 458 14.16 39.46 14.64
CA GLU A 458 14.69 40.79 14.92
C GLU A 458 13.57 41.83 14.96
N GLU A 459 12.66 41.81 13.97
CA GLU A 459 11.55 42.77 13.93
C GLU A 459 10.57 42.59 15.10
N LEU A 460 10.21 41.35 15.45
CA LEU A 460 9.33 41.08 16.59
C LEU A 460 9.95 41.52 17.92
N LEU A 461 11.25 41.23 18.14
CA LEU A 461 11.97 41.66 19.34
C LEU A 461 12.09 43.18 19.42
N MET A 462 12.36 43.83 18.29
CA MET A 462 12.42 45.29 18.21
C MET A 462 11.08 45.93 18.57
N ASN A 463 9.97 45.40 18.06
CA ASN A 463 8.63 45.92 18.36
C ASN A 463 8.28 45.76 19.84
N ALA A 464 8.60 44.61 20.44
CA ALA A 464 8.34 44.38 21.86
C ALA A 464 9.19 45.27 22.79
N ILE A 465 10.43 45.56 22.42
CA ILE A 465 11.35 46.36 23.25
C ILE A 465 11.08 47.87 23.10
N TYR A 466 10.88 48.37 21.88
CA TYR A 466 10.81 49.82 21.64
C TYR A 466 9.39 50.38 21.49
N ASP A 467 8.47 49.58 20.94
CA ASP A 467 7.18 50.07 20.47
C ASP A 467 6.02 49.68 21.40
N ALA A 468 6.11 48.55 22.11
CA ALA A 468 5.00 48.03 22.91
C ALA A 468 4.76 48.78 24.24
N ALA A 469 5.82 49.23 24.92
CA ALA A 469 5.75 49.91 26.21
C ALA A 469 5.18 51.33 26.06
N LEU A 470 4.15 51.67 26.83
CA LEU A 470 3.54 53.01 26.88
C LEU A 470 3.98 53.77 28.14
N GLY A 471 4.24 55.07 27.99
CA GLY A 471 4.46 56.00 29.09
C GLY A 471 3.16 56.35 29.82
N LYS A 472 3.27 57.11 30.93
CA LYS A 472 2.12 57.58 31.72
C LYS A 472 1.16 58.49 30.93
N ASP A 473 1.63 59.04 29.82
CA ASP A 473 0.88 59.87 28.88
C ASP A 473 0.23 59.06 27.73
N GLY A 474 0.34 57.73 27.76
CA GLY A 474 -0.18 56.84 26.73
C GLY A 474 0.63 56.84 25.43
N LYS A 475 1.77 57.54 25.38
CA LYS A 475 2.67 57.52 24.21
C LYS A 475 3.71 56.41 24.32
N PRO A 476 4.22 55.86 23.22
CA PRO A 476 5.29 54.87 23.27
C PRO A 476 6.51 55.38 24.06
N LYS A 477 6.89 54.65 25.11
CA LYS A 477 7.91 55.05 26.10
C LYS A 477 9.30 55.13 25.47
N TYR A 478 9.63 54.20 24.57
CA TYR A 478 10.97 54.06 24.00
C TYR A 478 11.06 54.38 22.49
N ASN A 479 9.94 54.53 21.79
CA ASN A 479 9.91 54.81 20.34
C ASN A 479 10.55 56.17 19.97
N GLN A 480 10.65 57.09 20.93
CA GLN A 480 11.34 58.38 20.73
C GLN A 480 12.87 58.25 20.76
N LEU A 481 13.41 57.14 21.28
CA LEU A 481 14.84 56.86 21.27
C LEU A 481 15.25 56.36 19.88
N GLN A 482 16.46 56.73 19.44
CA GLN A 482 17.02 56.08 18.26
C GLN A 482 17.19 54.59 18.55
N ARG A 483 16.85 53.73 17.58
CA ARG A 483 16.92 52.25 17.70
C ARG A 483 18.35 51.72 18.02
N THR A 484 19.36 52.56 17.92
CA THR A 484 20.76 52.32 18.30
C THR A 484 21.04 52.52 19.80
N VAL A 485 20.13 53.17 20.53
CA VAL A 485 20.27 53.40 21.97
C VAL A 485 19.92 52.12 22.73
N PRO A 486 20.79 51.63 23.62
CA PRO A 486 20.50 50.48 24.45
C PRO A 486 19.33 50.76 25.41
N VAL A 487 18.31 49.90 25.35
CA VAL A 487 17.19 49.85 26.29
C VAL A 487 17.36 48.64 27.21
N VAL A 488 17.14 48.86 28.50
CA VAL A 488 16.99 47.81 29.53
C VAL A 488 15.56 47.89 30.04
N LEU A 489 14.86 46.75 30.07
CA LEU A 489 13.46 46.67 30.46
C LEU A 489 13.36 46.37 31.96
N GLU A 490 12.48 47.09 32.64
CA GLU A 490 12.10 46.78 34.02
C GLU A 490 11.44 45.39 34.10
N PRO A 491 11.46 44.68 35.25
CA PRO A 491 10.87 43.34 35.36
C PRO A 491 9.41 43.22 34.88
N SER A 492 8.61 44.28 35.06
CA SER A 492 7.23 44.36 34.57
C SER A 492 7.08 44.67 33.08
N GLU A 493 8.16 45.06 32.42
CA GLU A 493 8.24 45.41 31.00
C GLU A 493 8.87 44.28 30.16
N GLN A 494 9.39 43.23 30.80
CA GLN A 494 10.08 42.13 30.13
C GLN A 494 9.10 41.29 29.30
N ALA A 495 9.44 41.11 28.03
CA ALA A 495 8.73 40.23 27.12
C ALA A 495 9.24 38.78 27.23
N GLN A 496 8.52 37.84 26.63
CA GLN A 496 8.96 36.46 26.44
C GLN A 496 9.17 36.18 24.95
N PHE A 497 10.35 35.67 24.60
CA PHE A 497 10.65 35.16 23.27
C PHE A 497 10.57 33.64 23.30
N ARG A 498 9.73 33.08 22.42
CA ARG A 498 9.46 31.65 22.35
C ARG A 498 9.67 31.15 20.94
N TYR A 499 10.14 29.91 20.80
CA TYR A 499 10.33 29.30 19.49
C TYR A 499 10.25 27.77 19.57
N ALA A 500 9.77 27.17 18.49
CA ALA A 500 9.60 25.72 18.38
C ALA A 500 9.48 25.27 16.92
N CYS A 501 9.68 23.97 16.68
CA CYS A 501 9.53 23.34 15.37
C CYS A 501 8.90 21.96 15.53
N ASP A 502 7.91 21.64 14.69
CA ASP A 502 7.21 20.34 14.70
C ASP A 502 7.57 19.43 13.51
N GLY A 503 8.59 19.83 12.74
CA GLY A 503 9.02 19.16 11.51
C GLY A 503 8.27 19.61 10.26
N PHE A 504 7.08 20.19 10.40
CA PHE A 504 6.29 20.76 9.30
C PHE A 504 6.30 22.28 9.33
N LEU A 505 6.10 22.84 10.52
CA LEU A 505 6.08 24.25 10.82
C LEU A 505 7.17 24.58 11.84
N LEU A 506 7.83 25.69 11.58
CA LEU A 506 8.64 26.43 12.52
C LEU A 506 7.82 27.63 12.99
N ALA A 507 7.76 27.85 14.29
CA ALA A 507 7.06 28.97 14.89
C ALA A 507 7.98 29.75 15.82
N ILE A 508 7.87 31.07 15.77
CA ILE A 508 8.49 32.00 16.71
C ILE A 508 7.43 32.94 17.25
N SER A 509 7.50 33.29 18.53
CA SER A 509 6.62 34.30 19.12
C SER A 509 7.34 35.22 20.08
N VAL A 510 6.84 36.46 20.17
CA VAL A 510 7.21 37.41 21.21
C VAL A 510 5.93 37.84 21.93
N GLU A 511 5.89 37.62 23.24
CA GLU A 511 4.79 38.04 24.13
C GLU A 511 5.25 39.22 24.99
N ASP A 512 4.61 40.39 24.84
CA ASP A 512 4.80 41.55 25.70
C ASP A 512 3.73 41.65 26.80
N PRO A 513 4.04 42.27 27.95
CA PRO A 513 3.11 42.39 29.09
C PRO A 513 2.21 43.64 29.02
N PHE A 514 2.00 44.24 27.85
CA PHE A 514 1.29 45.53 27.74
C PHE A 514 -0.11 45.37 27.15
N GLY A 515 -0.27 44.55 26.10
CA GLY A 515 -1.57 44.44 25.43
C GLY A 515 -2.02 45.73 24.76
N SER A 516 -1.07 46.55 24.30
CA SER A 516 -1.28 47.88 23.73
C SER A 516 -1.61 47.87 22.23
N PHE A 517 -1.41 46.73 21.56
CA PHE A 517 -1.56 46.61 20.12
C PHE A 517 -3.04 46.50 19.71
N GLN A 518 -3.56 47.52 19.02
CA GLN A 518 -4.97 47.59 18.67
C GLN A 518 -5.22 47.26 17.19
N LYS A 519 -6.43 46.75 16.88
CA LYS A 519 -6.89 46.51 15.50
C LYS A 519 -6.75 47.75 14.62
N GLY A 520 -7.04 48.94 15.13
CA GLY A 520 -6.90 50.19 14.36
C GLY A 520 -5.47 50.40 13.87
N THR A 521 -4.50 50.26 14.76
CA THR A 521 -3.07 50.34 14.47
C THR A 521 -2.63 49.28 13.44
N LEU A 522 -3.11 48.04 13.58
CA LEU A 522 -2.86 46.98 12.59
C LEU A 522 -3.33 47.36 11.19
N LEU A 523 -4.58 47.87 11.07
CA LEU A 523 -5.14 48.24 9.77
C LEU A 523 -4.38 49.41 9.14
N GLU A 524 -4.01 50.43 9.93
CA GLU A 524 -3.18 51.55 9.46
C GLU A 524 -1.81 51.11 8.94
N TYR A 525 -1.14 50.19 9.66
CA TYR A 525 0.18 49.71 9.26
C TYR A 525 0.15 48.89 7.98
N LEU A 526 -0.84 48.00 7.84
CA LEU A 526 -0.99 47.21 6.62
C LEU A 526 -1.35 48.09 5.42
N GLU A 527 -2.28 49.05 5.56
CA GLU A 527 -2.61 49.95 4.45
C GLU A 527 -1.41 50.76 3.97
N ASN A 528 -0.65 51.34 4.90
CA ASN A 528 0.54 52.10 4.55
C ASN A 528 1.62 51.21 3.90
N GLY A 529 1.76 49.95 4.36
CA GLY A 529 2.68 48.98 3.78
C GLY A 529 2.30 48.57 2.35
N PHE A 530 1.02 48.30 2.11
CA PHE A 530 0.51 47.85 0.81
C PHE A 530 0.19 49.00 -0.17
N ALA A 531 0.04 50.25 0.29
CA ALA A 531 -0.13 51.42 -0.59
C ALA A 531 1.17 51.80 -1.33
N GLY A 532 2.33 51.36 -0.83
CA GLY A 532 3.64 51.65 -1.43
C GLY A 532 4.01 50.84 -2.67
N THR A 533 3.15 49.95 -3.17
CA THR A 533 3.47 49.09 -4.33
C THR A 533 3.39 49.78 -5.69
N GLU A 534 2.92 51.02 -5.78
CA GLU A 534 2.93 51.83 -7.03
C GLU A 534 3.98 52.96 -7.07
N VAL A 535 4.70 53.23 -5.99
CA VAL A 535 5.70 54.32 -5.95
C VAL A 535 6.97 53.85 -5.25
N ALA A 536 8.10 54.00 -5.95
CA ALA A 536 9.43 53.62 -5.48
C ALA A 536 9.70 54.03 -4.01
N PRO A 537 10.39 53.17 -3.22
CA PRO A 537 10.59 53.43 -1.80
C PRO A 537 11.44 54.69 -1.59
N ARG A 538 10.90 55.70 -0.89
CA ARG A 538 11.69 56.82 -0.38
C ARG A 538 12.59 56.34 0.78
N PRO A 539 13.90 56.58 0.72
CA PRO A 539 14.79 56.36 1.85
C PRO A 539 14.55 57.48 2.89
N GLU A 540 14.90 57.21 4.16
CA GLU A 540 14.92 58.20 5.25
C GLU A 540 13.59 58.52 5.95
N LYS A 541 13.02 57.51 6.62
CA LYS A 541 12.51 57.55 8.00
C LYS A 541 11.99 56.16 8.36
N GLY A 542 12.59 55.53 9.37
CA GLY A 542 12.08 54.28 9.94
C GLY A 542 10.80 54.60 10.69
N GLY A 543 9.65 54.16 10.17
CA GLY A 543 8.35 54.46 10.76
C GLY A 543 7.40 53.27 10.66
N ALA A 544 6.97 52.81 11.83
CA ALA A 544 5.73 52.13 12.26
C ALA A 544 5.01 51.10 11.36
N GLY A 545 4.99 51.23 10.03
CA GLY A 545 4.30 50.30 9.12
C GLY A 545 5.21 49.33 8.34
N LYS A 546 6.52 49.63 8.23
CA LYS A 546 7.47 48.80 7.47
C LYS A 546 7.70 47.43 8.10
N GLY A 547 7.69 47.37 9.42
CA GLY A 547 7.88 46.14 10.19
C GLY A 547 6.80 45.11 9.91
N LEU A 548 5.54 45.50 10.08
CA LEU A 548 4.41 44.61 9.83
C LEU A 548 4.32 44.13 8.37
N PHE A 549 4.61 45.02 7.42
CA PHE A 549 4.72 44.63 6.02
C PHE A 549 5.83 43.58 5.82
N LEU A 550 7.03 43.80 6.36
CA LEU A 550 8.12 42.83 6.32
C LEU A 550 7.71 41.48 6.92
N LEU A 551 7.06 41.49 8.09
CA LEU A 551 6.57 40.27 8.75
C LEU A 551 5.64 39.47 7.81
N THR A 552 4.62 40.13 7.25
CA THR A 552 3.63 39.47 6.38
C THR A 552 4.18 39.02 5.02
N GLN A 553 5.25 39.66 4.52
CA GLN A 553 5.91 39.24 3.28
C GLN A 553 6.94 38.13 3.48
N THR A 554 7.45 37.97 4.71
CA THR A 554 8.56 37.04 5.00
C THR A 554 8.08 35.74 5.64
N ALA A 555 7.10 35.82 6.54
CA ALA A 555 6.47 34.65 7.16
C ALA A 555 5.29 34.15 6.32
N ASP A 556 5.01 32.86 6.38
CA ASP A 556 3.85 32.29 5.69
C ASP A 556 2.54 32.71 6.38
N MET A 557 2.60 32.94 7.69
CA MET A 557 1.51 33.48 8.47
C MET A 557 2.00 34.25 9.68
N VAL A 558 1.38 35.40 9.92
CA VAL A 558 1.57 36.19 11.13
C VAL A 558 0.30 36.20 11.95
N VAL A 559 0.39 35.96 13.26
CA VAL A 559 -0.76 35.95 14.17
C VAL A 559 -0.53 36.95 15.28
N PHE A 560 -1.53 37.77 15.58
CA PHE A 560 -1.55 38.60 16.77
C PHE A 560 -2.65 38.14 17.71
N ASN A 561 -2.28 37.78 18.93
CA ASN A 561 -3.18 37.50 20.03
C ASN A 561 -3.08 38.65 21.04
N VAL A 562 -4.20 39.35 21.30
CA VAL A 562 -4.20 40.53 22.17
C VAL A 562 -5.21 40.37 23.29
N LYS A 563 -4.78 40.62 24.53
CA LYS A 563 -5.64 40.83 25.68
C LYS A 563 -5.43 42.27 26.14
N THR A 564 -6.43 43.10 25.88
CA THR A 564 -6.33 44.56 26.00
C THR A 564 -5.80 44.96 27.38
N GLY A 565 -4.71 45.73 27.40
CA GLY A 565 -4.10 46.22 28.64
C GLY A 565 -3.42 45.17 29.52
N LYS A 566 -3.24 43.93 29.03
CA LYS A 566 -2.57 42.85 29.76
C LYS A 566 -1.40 42.24 29.03
N ARG A 567 -1.57 41.81 27.78
CA ARG A 567 -0.49 41.26 26.97
C ARG A 567 -0.82 41.17 25.49
N THR A 568 0.19 41.25 24.65
CA THR A 568 0.12 40.96 23.21
C THR A 568 1.14 39.89 22.88
N GLU A 569 0.75 38.87 22.11
CA GLU A 569 1.65 37.88 21.53
C GLU A 569 1.60 37.98 20.01
N ALA A 570 2.76 38.22 19.40
CA ALA A 570 2.95 38.16 17.96
C ALA A 570 3.66 36.85 17.60
N ILE A 571 3.04 36.02 16.76
CA ILE A 571 3.54 34.72 16.31
C ILE A 571 3.81 34.80 14.80
N ALA A 572 4.94 34.27 14.36
CA ALA A 572 5.22 34.05 12.95
C ALA A 572 5.45 32.56 12.67
N LEU A 573 4.83 32.05 11.61
CA LEU A 573 4.85 30.66 11.20
C LEU A 573 5.54 30.50 9.84
N PHE A 574 6.34 29.44 9.70
CA PHE A 574 7.12 29.12 8.51
C PHE A 574 7.04 27.64 8.20
N HIS A 575 6.79 27.27 6.94
CA HIS A 575 6.85 25.90 6.47
C HIS A 575 8.30 25.47 6.31
N VAL A 576 8.63 24.33 6.91
CA VAL A 576 9.98 23.74 6.89
C VAL A 576 10.31 23.13 5.53
N ASP A 577 9.30 22.60 4.84
CA ASP A 577 9.42 22.10 3.47
C ASP A 577 8.75 23.07 2.50
N ARG A 578 9.53 23.62 1.56
CA ARG A 578 9.04 24.56 0.54
C ARG A 578 8.56 23.88 -0.73
N GLU A 579 8.73 22.56 -0.92
CA GLU A 579 8.15 21.88 -2.09
C GLU A 579 6.62 21.85 -2.04
N SER A 580 6.04 21.78 -0.84
CA SER A 580 4.61 22.00 -0.55
C SER A 580 4.18 23.47 -0.58
N ALA A 581 5.12 24.43 -0.51
CA ALA A 581 4.87 25.88 -0.56
C ALA A 581 5.02 26.50 -1.97
N LYS A 582 5.31 25.71 -3.01
CA LYS A 582 5.60 26.17 -4.39
C LYS A 582 4.43 26.83 -5.15
N THR A 583 3.29 27.05 -4.51
CA THR A 583 2.18 27.84 -5.06
C THR A 583 2.02 29.06 -4.18
N HIS A 584 2.44 30.24 -4.69
CA HIS A 584 2.22 31.57 -4.13
C HIS A 584 1.14 31.59 -3.03
N GLN A 585 1.54 31.40 -1.77
CA GLN A 585 0.64 31.75 -0.68
C GLN A 585 0.67 33.27 -0.61
N ASP A 586 -0.49 33.88 -0.87
CA ASP A 586 -0.68 35.29 -0.60
C ASP A 586 -0.33 35.54 0.89
N PRO A 587 0.36 36.64 1.20
CA PRO A 587 0.62 37.08 2.56
C PRO A 587 -0.63 36.92 3.43
N SER A 588 -0.50 36.26 4.58
CA SER A 588 -1.63 35.99 5.45
C SER A 588 -1.35 36.50 6.87
N PHE A 589 -2.37 37.13 7.47
CA PHE A 589 -2.33 37.46 8.89
C PHE A 589 -3.62 37.04 9.58
N GLN A 590 -3.49 36.82 10.88
CA GLN A 590 -4.61 36.62 11.78
C GLN A 590 -4.49 37.61 12.95
N TYR A 591 -5.63 38.06 13.45
CA TYR A 591 -5.68 38.95 14.59
C TYR A 591 -6.85 38.52 15.47
N PHE A 592 -6.59 38.35 16.75
CA PHE A 592 -7.58 37.97 17.75
C PHE A 592 -7.43 38.89 18.94
N SER A 593 -8.56 39.41 19.43
CA SER A 593 -8.55 40.29 20.60
C SER A 593 -9.63 39.91 21.60
N ARG A 594 -9.31 40.13 22.87
CA ARG A 594 -10.22 40.03 24.01
C ARG A 594 -10.03 41.22 24.92
N ASP A 595 -11.14 41.68 25.47
CA ASP A 595 -11.17 42.68 26.54
C ASP A 595 -10.90 42.05 27.92
#